data_AF-A0A965CIF6-F1
#
_entry.id   AF-A0A965CIF6-F1
#
_cell.length_a   1.000
_cell.length_b   1.000
_cell.length_c   1.000
_cell.angle_alpha   90.00
_cell.angle_beta   90.00
_cell.angle_gamma   90.00
#
_symmetry.space_group_name_H-M   'P 1'
#
loop_
_entity.id
_entity.type
_entity.pdbx_description
1 polymer ?
#
loop_
_entity_poly.entity_id
_entity_poly.type
_entity_poly.pdbx_seq_one_letter_code
_entity_poly.pdbx_strand_id
1 'polypeptide(L)'
;MTKRAPVTVGHHTYTAQDAQKTVGCINDLWREHMHGSSVPDGWLAGARGFVAEMASLAGVALPALDDLGAAFAALDASVNARYGDMDDLQVEALIAAMWRFYPTMRRLDVEHTGTVAHMHASKGLPKKPVDGATVGWAGVEGDVQSSRAHHGRPWQALCIWTTDSIERLRAEGHPIGPGFAGENLTVHGIPNSALRPGAQFRTGTVRGFLTSYAWPCKQNNDWFAGRDFMRMCHERGDDSRVYAMVTAPGTVNVGDRFELFTDR
;
A
#
# COMPACT_ATOMS: atom_id res chain seq x y z
N MET A 1 -8.53 -24.15 18.47
CA MET A 1 -7.34 -23.29 18.29
C MET A 1 -7.67 -21.91 18.81
N THR A 2 -7.03 -21.48 19.89
CA THR A 2 -7.12 -20.11 20.41
C THR A 2 -6.68 -19.14 19.32
N LYS A 3 -7.54 -18.16 18.98
CA LYS A 3 -7.16 -17.10 18.04
C LYS A 3 -6.03 -16.29 18.67
N ARG A 4 -4.95 -16.06 17.91
CA ARG A 4 -3.84 -15.17 18.29
C ARG A 4 -4.39 -13.79 18.71
N ALA A 5 -3.72 -13.14 19.67
CA ALA A 5 -4.06 -11.77 20.05
C ALA A 5 -3.70 -10.77 18.93
N PRO A 6 -4.30 -9.57 18.91
CA PRO A 6 -3.81 -8.47 18.09
C PRO A 6 -2.37 -8.10 18.48
N VAL A 7 -1.56 -7.72 17.50
CA VAL A 7 -0.18 -7.27 17.68
C VAL A 7 -0.10 -5.76 17.39
N THR A 8 0.71 -5.02 18.13
CA THR A 8 0.88 -3.57 17.92
C THR A 8 2.32 -3.26 17.54
N VAL A 9 2.51 -2.61 16.39
CA VAL A 9 3.82 -2.17 15.90
C VAL A 9 3.81 -0.64 15.86
N GLY A 10 4.57 -0.02 16.76
CA GLY A 10 4.51 1.44 16.95
C GLY A 10 3.09 1.89 17.32
N HIS A 11 2.46 2.68 16.45
CA HIS A 11 1.07 3.15 16.64
C HIS A 11 0.02 2.31 15.90
N HIS A 12 0.43 1.26 15.18
CA HIS A 12 -0.46 0.46 14.35
C HIS A 12 -0.83 -0.85 15.01
N THR A 13 -2.11 -1.05 15.27
CA THR A 13 -2.65 -2.33 15.75
C THR A 13 -3.10 -3.20 14.57
N TYR A 14 -2.57 -4.41 14.52
CA TYR A 14 -2.92 -5.45 13.56
C TYR A 14 -3.79 -6.48 14.27
N THR A 15 -4.98 -6.77 13.74
CA THR A 15 -5.69 -7.97 14.17
C THR A 15 -4.87 -9.21 13.82
N ALA A 16 -5.14 -10.36 14.45
CA ALA A 16 -4.44 -11.61 14.10
C ALA A 16 -4.51 -11.93 12.59
N GLN A 17 -5.63 -11.63 11.95
CA GLN A 17 -5.79 -11.80 10.51
C GLN A 17 -4.93 -10.80 9.72
N ASP A 18 -4.89 -9.53 10.13
CA ASP A 18 -4.09 -8.52 9.44
C ASP A 18 -2.59 -8.78 9.59
N ALA A 19 -2.16 -9.24 10.76
CA ALA A 19 -0.78 -9.60 11.04
C ALA A 19 -0.34 -10.75 10.12
N GLN A 20 -1.11 -11.83 10.07
CA GLN A 20 -0.82 -12.98 9.21
C GLN A 20 -0.74 -12.58 7.74
N LYS A 21 -1.71 -11.79 7.27
CA LYS A 21 -1.74 -11.33 5.87
C LYS A 21 -0.73 -10.25 5.54
N THR A 22 -0.15 -9.60 6.55
CA THR A 22 0.95 -8.66 6.32
C THR A 22 2.24 -9.43 6.20
N VAL A 23 2.53 -10.32 7.15
CA VAL A 23 3.70 -11.21 7.11
C VAL A 23 3.70 -12.07 5.84
N GLY A 24 2.53 -12.52 5.38
CA GLY A 24 2.41 -13.31 4.15
C GLY A 24 2.51 -12.53 2.84
N CYS A 25 2.89 -11.25 2.87
CA CYS A 25 3.07 -10.42 1.67
C CYS A 25 4.53 -9.95 1.50
N ILE A 26 5.52 -10.64 2.09
CA ILE A 26 6.93 -10.24 1.99
C ILE A 26 7.38 -10.22 0.52
N ASN A 27 7.13 -11.28 -0.22
CA ASN A 27 7.53 -11.34 -1.62
C ASN A 27 6.66 -10.43 -2.51
N ASP A 28 5.36 -10.35 -2.24
CA ASP A 28 4.47 -9.48 -3.01
C ASP A 28 4.87 -8.01 -2.88
N LEU A 29 5.05 -7.50 -1.65
CA LEU A 29 5.49 -6.12 -1.44
C LEU A 29 6.85 -5.84 -2.08
N TRP A 30 7.78 -6.80 -2.07
CA TRP A 30 9.04 -6.68 -2.80
C TRP A 30 8.81 -6.49 -4.31
N ARG A 31 8.00 -7.36 -4.94
CA ARG A 31 7.68 -7.27 -6.37
C ARG A 31 7.04 -5.92 -6.73
N GLU A 32 6.14 -5.44 -5.88
CA GLU A 32 5.44 -4.17 -6.05
C GLU A 32 6.41 -2.96 -6.02
N HIS A 33 7.40 -2.96 -5.11
CA HIS A 33 8.42 -1.90 -5.07
C HIS A 33 9.41 -2.00 -6.24
N MET A 34 9.68 -3.21 -6.73
CA MET A 34 10.53 -3.43 -7.91
C MET A 34 9.83 -3.12 -9.23
N HIS A 35 8.50 -3.04 -9.26
CA HIS A 35 7.73 -2.87 -10.49
C HIS A 35 8.01 -1.53 -11.19
N GLY A 36 8.57 -1.61 -12.41
CA GLY A 36 8.89 -0.44 -13.23
C GLY A 36 9.97 0.46 -12.60
N SER A 37 10.79 -0.08 -11.69
CA SER A 37 11.75 0.67 -10.89
C SER A 37 13.18 0.23 -11.20
N SER A 38 14.12 1.19 -11.31
CA SER A 38 15.55 0.91 -11.21
C SER A 38 15.98 1.11 -9.76
N VAL A 39 16.49 0.06 -9.10
CA VAL A 39 16.91 0.09 -7.70
C VAL A 39 18.44 0.19 -7.63
N PRO A 40 19.02 1.22 -6.97
CA PRO A 40 20.47 1.38 -6.88
C PRO A 40 21.16 0.25 -6.09
N ASP A 41 22.41 -0.05 -6.39
CA ASP A 41 23.17 -1.15 -5.76
C ASP A 41 23.19 -1.10 -4.22
N GLY A 42 23.32 0.09 -3.63
CA GLY A 42 23.30 0.25 -2.18
C GLY A 42 21.98 -0.21 -1.53
N TRP A 43 20.88 -0.15 -2.28
CA TRP A 43 19.55 -0.54 -1.82
C TRP A 43 19.39 -2.06 -1.93
N LEU A 44 19.99 -2.67 -2.97
CA LEU A 44 20.10 -4.13 -3.09
C LEU A 44 20.93 -4.72 -1.94
N ALA A 45 21.97 -4.02 -1.48
CA ALA A 45 22.70 -4.43 -0.27
C ALA A 45 21.82 -4.38 0.99
N GLY A 46 21.01 -3.33 1.15
CA GLY A 46 20.00 -3.25 2.21
C GLY A 46 18.98 -4.38 2.14
N ALA A 47 18.53 -4.76 0.94
CA ALA A 47 17.61 -5.87 0.72
C ALA A 47 18.20 -7.22 1.15
N ARG A 48 19.50 -7.46 0.90
CA ARG A 48 20.22 -8.64 1.42
C ARG A 48 20.19 -8.70 2.94
N GLY A 49 20.45 -7.55 3.58
CA GLY A 49 20.38 -7.41 5.04
C GLY A 49 18.97 -7.69 5.59
N PHE A 50 17.94 -7.14 4.94
CA PHE A 50 16.54 -7.38 5.29
C PHE A 50 16.19 -8.88 5.21
N VAL A 51 16.58 -9.58 4.15
CA VAL A 51 16.31 -11.03 4.02
C VAL A 51 16.97 -11.83 5.14
N ALA A 52 18.23 -11.50 5.49
CA ALA A 52 18.94 -12.15 6.59
C ALA A 52 18.28 -11.90 7.95
N GLU A 53 17.88 -10.66 8.23
CA GLU A 53 17.16 -10.29 9.44
C GLU A 53 15.81 -11.02 9.55
N MET A 54 15.00 -10.99 8.50
CA MET A 54 13.70 -11.65 8.47
C MET A 54 13.83 -13.16 8.67
N ALA A 55 14.83 -13.80 8.04
CA ALA A 55 15.10 -15.22 8.25
C ALA A 55 15.44 -15.52 9.71
N SER A 56 16.27 -14.68 10.33
CA SER A 56 16.63 -14.81 11.75
C SER A 56 15.43 -14.60 12.67
N LEU A 57 14.62 -13.56 12.45
CA LEU A 57 13.44 -13.25 13.28
C LEU A 57 12.39 -14.36 13.20
N ALA A 58 12.17 -14.91 12.00
CA ALA A 58 11.26 -16.01 11.78
C ALA A 58 11.80 -17.36 12.29
N GLY A 59 13.12 -17.49 12.48
CA GLY A 59 13.77 -18.75 12.82
C GLY A 59 13.74 -19.74 11.66
N VAL A 60 13.95 -19.26 10.43
CA VAL A 60 14.03 -20.07 9.20
C VAL A 60 15.45 -19.99 8.61
N ALA A 61 15.77 -20.94 7.72
CA ALA A 61 17.06 -20.91 7.03
C ALA A 61 17.18 -19.66 6.14
N LEU A 62 18.35 -19.04 6.16
CA LEU A 62 18.67 -17.94 5.25
C LEU A 62 18.73 -18.48 3.80
N PRO A 63 17.88 -18.00 2.87
CA PRO A 63 17.99 -18.38 1.46
C PRO A 63 19.29 -17.87 0.84
N ALA A 64 19.68 -18.48 -0.29
CA ALA A 64 20.78 -17.96 -1.11
C ALA A 64 20.45 -16.54 -1.57
N LEU A 65 21.41 -15.62 -1.43
CA LEU A 65 21.18 -14.20 -1.69
C LEU A 65 21.62 -13.76 -3.10
N ASP A 66 22.15 -14.66 -3.92
CA ASP A 66 22.72 -14.32 -5.23
C ASP A 66 21.66 -13.67 -6.15
N ASP A 67 20.45 -14.22 -6.13
CA ASP A 67 19.25 -13.66 -6.77
C ASP A 67 18.26 -13.21 -5.67
N LEU A 68 18.06 -11.90 -5.54
CA LEU A 68 17.16 -11.35 -4.54
C LEU A 68 15.68 -11.66 -4.81
N GLY A 69 15.27 -11.76 -6.08
CA GLY A 69 13.89 -12.15 -6.38
C GLY A 69 13.60 -13.56 -5.90
N ALA A 70 14.52 -14.49 -6.17
CA ALA A 70 14.44 -15.86 -5.65
C ALA A 70 14.54 -15.91 -4.12
N ALA A 71 15.41 -15.09 -3.52
CA ALA A 71 15.58 -15.02 -2.07
C ALA A 71 14.31 -14.55 -1.34
N PHE A 72 13.65 -13.49 -1.83
CA PHE A 72 12.39 -13.01 -1.25
C PHE A 72 11.28 -14.04 -1.40
N ALA A 73 11.17 -14.72 -2.54
CA ALA A 73 10.18 -15.79 -2.74
C ALA A 73 10.40 -16.97 -1.79
N ALA A 74 11.66 -17.41 -1.61
CA ALA A 74 12.01 -18.50 -0.71
C ALA A 74 11.80 -18.14 0.77
N LEU A 75 12.16 -16.90 1.15
CA LEU A 75 11.92 -16.36 2.49
C LEU A 75 10.42 -16.33 2.80
N ASP A 76 9.63 -15.74 1.90
CA ASP A 76 8.17 -15.63 2.06
C ASP A 76 7.52 -17.00 2.26
N ALA A 77 7.86 -17.98 1.43
CA ALA A 77 7.36 -19.34 1.56
C ALA A 77 7.72 -19.96 2.92
N SER A 78 8.97 -19.78 3.36
CA SER A 78 9.47 -20.34 4.63
C SER A 78 8.82 -19.68 5.85
N VAL A 79 8.69 -18.35 5.84
CA VAL A 79 8.05 -17.57 6.90
C VAL A 79 6.56 -17.93 6.99
N ASN A 80 5.85 -18.00 5.87
CA ASN A 80 4.44 -18.39 5.83
C ASN A 80 4.21 -19.81 6.36
N ALA A 81 5.07 -20.77 5.99
CA ALA A 81 4.97 -22.14 6.48
C ALA A 81 5.13 -22.25 8.00
N ARG A 82 5.94 -21.36 8.61
CA ARG A 82 6.24 -21.34 10.04
C ARG A 82 5.35 -20.39 10.84
N TYR A 83 4.52 -19.55 10.22
CA TYR A 83 3.74 -18.51 10.90
C TYR A 83 2.91 -19.03 12.08
N GLY A 84 2.37 -20.24 11.96
CA GLY A 84 1.58 -20.88 13.02
C GLY A 84 2.37 -21.19 14.30
N ASP A 85 3.69 -21.34 14.20
CA ASP A 85 4.59 -21.71 15.30
C ASP A 85 5.28 -20.51 15.94
N MET A 86 5.15 -19.31 15.37
CA MET A 86 5.80 -18.10 15.89
C MET A 86 5.09 -17.58 17.13
N ASP A 87 5.81 -16.98 18.07
CA ASP A 87 5.17 -16.23 19.15
C ASP A 87 4.73 -14.82 18.69
N ASP A 88 4.09 -14.04 19.57
CA ASP A 88 3.60 -12.70 19.23
C ASP A 88 4.74 -11.68 19.03
N LEU A 89 5.86 -11.83 19.74
CA LEU A 89 7.03 -10.96 19.61
C LEU A 89 7.73 -11.16 18.27
N GLN A 90 7.83 -12.40 17.80
CA GLN A 90 8.36 -12.69 16.47
C GLN A 90 7.51 -12.06 15.37
N VAL A 91 6.17 -12.19 15.46
CA VAL A 91 5.26 -11.57 14.48
C VAL A 91 5.35 -10.05 14.52
N GLU A 92 5.42 -9.45 15.71
CA GLU A 92 5.64 -8.00 15.88
C GLU A 92 6.95 -7.55 15.22
N ALA A 93 8.05 -8.24 15.50
CA ALA A 93 9.37 -7.92 14.98
C ALA A 93 9.43 -8.05 13.45
N LEU A 94 8.81 -9.08 12.86
CA LEU A 94 8.73 -9.24 11.40
C LEU A 94 7.99 -8.06 10.76
N ILE A 95 6.83 -7.68 11.29
CA ILE A 95 6.06 -6.54 10.76
C ILE A 95 6.83 -5.22 10.94
N ALA A 96 7.51 -5.04 12.07
CA ALA A 96 8.36 -3.87 12.31
C ALA A 96 9.51 -3.80 11.31
N ALA A 97 10.19 -4.91 11.04
CA ALA A 97 11.27 -4.98 10.05
C ALA A 97 10.76 -4.65 8.63
N MET A 98 9.58 -5.16 8.24
CA MET A 98 8.95 -4.83 6.95
C MET A 98 8.77 -3.31 6.78
N TRP A 99 8.16 -2.64 7.76
CA TRP A 99 7.88 -1.20 7.65
C TRP A 99 9.07 -0.29 7.94
N ARG A 100 10.17 -0.84 8.46
CA ARG A 100 11.47 -0.15 8.45
C ARG A 100 12.15 -0.21 7.09
N PHE A 101 11.91 -1.27 6.32
CA PHE A 101 12.60 -1.53 5.05
C PHE A 101 11.88 -0.99 3.82
N TYR A 102 10.61 -1.32 3.60
CA TYR A 102 9.91 -0.93 2.36
C TYR A 102 9.83 0.59 2.09
N PRO A 103 9.66 1.47 3.10
CA PRO A 103 9.67 2.92 2.84
C PRO A 103 11.03 3.42 2.37
N THR A 104 12.11 2.68 2.66
CA THR A 104 13.47 2.99 2.21
C THR A 104 13.80 2.29 0.89
N MET A 105 12.79 1.76 0.16
CA MET A 105 12.99 1.06 -1.13
C MET A 105 12.76 1.93 -2.39
N ARG A 106 12.17 3.12 -2.27
CA ARG A 106 12.21 4.11 -3.36
C ARG A 106 12.83 5.47 -3.02
N ARG A 107 13.56 6.01 -4.00
CA ARG A 107 13.89 7.44 -4.14
C ARG A 107 13.11 8.02 -5.30
N LEU A 108 12.43 9.13 -5.07
CA LEU A 108 11.94 10.03 -6.11
C LEU A 108 13.11 10.93 -6.53
N ASP A 109 13.41 10.94 -7.83
CA ASP A 109 14.40 11.86 -8.39
C ASP A 109 13.84 13.28 -8.50
N VAL A 110 12.52 13.39 -8.61
CA VAL A 110 11.77 14.64 -8.69
C VAL A 110 10.65 14.61 -7.67
N GLU A 111 10.57 15.64 -6.83
CA GLU A 111 9.42 15.85 -5.95
C GLU A 111 8.24 16.38 -6.77
N HIS A 112 7.04 15.93 -6.43
CA HIS A 112 5.83 16.33 -7.15
C HIS A 112 4.87 17.05 -6.20
N THR A 113 4.26 18.12 -6.69
CA THR A 113 3.23 18.88 -5.96
C THR A 113 1.96 18.90 -6.79
N GLY A 114 0.86 18.55 -6.15
CA GLY A 114 -0.48 18.53 -6.71
C GLY A 114 -1.49 18.96 -5.67
N THR A 115 -2.74 18.56 -5.86
CA THR A 115 -3.87 18.91 -4.98
C THR A 115 -4.78 17.71 -4.75
N VAL A 116 -5.40 17.64 -3.58
CA VAL A 116 -6.51 16.71 -3.32
C VAL A 116 -7.73 17.24 -4.07
N ALA A 117 -8.03 16.64 -5.23
CA ALA A 117 -9.15 17.04 -6.07
C ALA A 117 -10.48 16.54 -5.51
N HIS A 118 -10.49 15.32 -4.98
CA HIS A 118 -11.67 14.72 -4.36
C HIS A 118 -11.28 13.88 -3.15
N MET A 119 -12.18 13.81 -2.17
CA MET A 119 -12.05 12.95 -1.00
C MET A 119 -13.32 12.11 -0.84
N HIS A 120 -13.15 10.83 -0.48
CA HIS A 120 -14.27 9.88 -0.36
C HIS A 120 -14.17 8.97 0.85
N ALA A 121 -15.32 8.71 1.46
CA ALA A 121 -15.49 7.74 2.54
C ALA A 121 -16.88 7.10 2.48
N SER A 122 -16.98 5.78 2.65
CA SER A 122 -18.27 5.10 2.77
C SER A 122 -18.13 3.69 3.34
N LYS A 123 -19.27 3.00 3.49
CA LYS A 123 -19.34 1.57 3.82
C LYS A 123 -19.49 0.71 2.56
N GLY A 124 -18.57 0.84 1.59
CA GLY A 124 -18.57 0.06 0.36
C GLY A 124 -18.14 0.84 -0.89
N LEU A 125 -18.57 0.36 -2.06
CA LEU A 125 -18.34 1.02 -3.35
C LEU A 125 -19.70 1.38 -4.00
N PRO A 126 -19.81 2.52 -4.71
CA PRO A 126 -18.82 3.58 -4.77
C PRO A 126 -18.69 4.31 -3.42
N LYS A 127 -17.50 4.86 -3.13
CA LYS A 127 -17.28 5.75 -1.98
C LYS A 127 -17.96 7.10 -2.24
N LYS A 128 -18.54 7.68 -1.19
CA LYS A 128 -19.29 8.94 -1.28
C LYS A 128 -18.35 10.13 -1.11
N PRO A 129 -18.59 11.26 -1.81
CA PRO A 129 -17.80 12.47 -1.62
C PRO A 129 -17.98 13.06 -0.22
N VAL A 130 -16.87 13.58 0.31
CA VAL A 130 -16.79 14.39 1.53
C VAL A 130 -15.88 15.59 1.26
N ASP A 131 -16.16 16.73 1.91
CA ASP A 131 -15.35 17.95 1.72
C ASP A 131 -14.01 17.89 2.45
N GLY A 132 -13.91 17.04 3.47
CA GLY A 132 -12.72 16.76 4.24
C GLY A 132 -12.99 15.68 5.29
N ALA A 133 -11.93 15.12 5.87
CA ALA A 133 -12.07 14.16 6.96
C ALA A 133 -10.81 14.09 7.85
N THR A 134 -11.01 13.56 9.05
CA THR A 134 -9.94 13.08 9.91
C THR A 134 -9.43 11.74 9.38
N VAL A 135 -8.11 11.60 9.33
CA VAL A 135 -7.41 10.38 8.97
C VAL A 135 -6.64 9.89 10.19
N GLY A 136 -7.02 8.72 10.69
CA GLY A 136 -6.35 8.02 11.78
C GLY A 136 -5.33 6.98 11.30
N TRP A 137 -4.73 6.27 12.24
CA TRP A 137 -3.77 5.18 11.97
C TRP A 137 -4.34 4.02 11.15
N ALA A 138 -5.66 3.86 11.14
CA ALA A 138 -6.37 2.80 10.41
C ALA A 138 -7.09 3.31 9.15
N GLY A 139 -6.96 4.60 8.81
CA GLY A 139 -7.56 5.21 7.62
C GLY A 139 -8.54 6.34 7.93
N VAL A 140 -9.36 6.68 6.93
CA VAL A 140 -10.34 7.77 7.00
C VAL A 140 -11.47 7.45 7.97
N GLU A 141 -11.78 8.37 8.89
CA GLU A 141 -12.93 8.22 9.79
C GLU A 141 -14.24 8.11 9.00
N GLY A 142 -15.09 7.15 9.38
CA GLY A 142 -16.34 6.86 8.69
C GLY A 142 -16.22 5.95 7.45
N ASP A 143 -14.99 5.66 7.00
CA ASP A 143 -14.75 4.68 5.94
C ASP A 143 -14.75 3.25 6.51
N VAL A 144 -15.45 2.33 5.85
CA VAL A 144 -15.54 0.93 6.29
C VAL A 144 -15.26 0.00 5.14
N GLN A 145 -14.23 -0.83 5.33
CA GLN A 145 -13.89 -1.94 4.44
C GLN A 145 -14.79 -3.13 4.78
N SER A 146 -15.86 -3.32 4.00
CA SER A 146 -16.86 -4.38 4.23
C SER A 146 -16.29 -5.80 4.10
N SER A 147 -15.18 -5.96 3.38
CA SER A 147 -14.41 -7.20 3.30
C SER A 147 -12.98 -6.99 3.78
N ARG A 148 -12.63 -7.65 4.89
CA ARG A 148 -11.27 -7.68 5.47
C ARG A 148 -10.41 -8.81 4.89
N ALA A 149 -10.88 -9.46 3.83
CA ALA A 149 -10.14 -10.55 3.20
C ALA A 149 -8.85 -10.04 2.52
N HIS A 150 -8.91 -8.88 1.86
CA HIS A 150 -7.78 -8.32 1.11
C HIS A 150 -7.57 -6.82 1.38
N HIS A 151 -8.32 -6.24 2.32
CA HIS A 151 -8.36 -4.79 2.56
C HIS A 151 -8.36 -4.48 4.06
N GLY A 152 -8.03 -3.23 4.39
CA GLY A 152 -8.14 -2.69 5.75
C GLY A 152 -6.98 -3.03 6.69
N ARG A 153 -5.87 -3.55 6.16
CA ARG A 153 -4.62 -3.65 6.91
C ARG A 153 -4.08 -2.24 7.18
N PRO A 154 -3.32 -1.99 8.27
CA PRO A 154 -2.79 -0.66 8.57
C PRO A 154 -1.97 -0.01 7.44
N TRP A 155 -1.27 -0.82 6.63
CA TRP A 155 -0.54 -0.32 5.46
C TRP A 155 -1.44 0.00 4.25
N GLN A 156 -2.74 -0.26 4.34
CA GLN A 156 -3.77 0.08 3.36
C GLN A 156 -4.71 1.16 3.90
N ALA A 157 -4.26 1.96 4.88
CA ALA A 157 -5.07 2.96 5.56
C ALA A 157 -5.70 3.97 4.60
N LEU A 158 -4.98 4.33 3.52
CA LEU A 158 -5.52 5.14 2.43
C LEU A 158 -5.37 4.42 1.10
N CYS A 159 -6.33 4.62 0.21
CA CYS A 159 -6.23 4.31 -1.21
C CYS A 159 -6.23 5.63 -2.00
N ILE A 160 -5.21 5.84 -2.83
CA ILE A 160 -4.98 7.08 -3.57
C ILE A 160 -5.01 6.78 -5.06
N TRP A 161 -5.62 7.67 -5.84
CA TRP A 161 -5.64 7.62 -7.29
C TRP A 161 -5.49 9.00 -7.90
N THR A 162 -5.31 9.11 -9.21
CA THR A 162 -5.21 10.40 -9.90
C THR A 162 -6.48 10.73 -10.67
N THR A 163 -6.78 12.03 -10.79
CA THR A 163 -7.83 12.50 -11.71
C THR A 163 -7.54 12.09 -13.14
N ASP A 164 -6.27 12.16 -13.54
CA ASP A 164 -5.82 11.93 -14.90
C ASP A 164 -6.05 10.47 -15.34
N SER A 165 -5.87 9.50 -14.44
CA SER A 165 -6.24 8.10 -14.69
C SER A 165 -7.73 7.92 -14.88
N ILE A 166 -8.54 8.55 -14.02
CA ILE A 166 -10.01 8.46 -14.12
C ILE A 166 -10.48 9.07 -15.45
N GLU A 167 -9.96 10.23 -15.83
CA GLU A 167 -10.28 10.91 -17.09
C GLU A 167 -9.88 10.09 -18.30
N ARG A 168 -8.68 9.47 -18.29
CA ARG A 168 -8.24 8.57 -19.35
C ARG A 168 -9.18 7.37 -19.51
N LEU A 169 -9.55 6.73 -18.41
CA LEU A 169 -10.47 5.60 -18.43
C LEU A 169 -11.88 6.01 -18.91
N ARG A 170 -12.34 7.22 -18.55
CA ARG A 170 -13.60 7.77 -19.08
C ARG A 170 -13.52 8.01 -20.59
N ALA A 171 -12.40 8.53 -21.08
CA ALA A 171 -12.16 8.74 -22.51
C ALA A 171 -12.12 7.40 -23.29
N GLU A 172 -11.71 6.32 -22.64
CA GLU A 172 -11.77 4.94 -23.16
C GLU A 172 -13.20 4.34 -23.11
N GLY A 173 -14.18 5.06 -22.55
CA GLY A 173 -15.59 4.65 -22.50
C GLY A 173 -16.00 3.89 -21.24
N HIS A 174 -15.13 3.82 -20.22
CA HIS A 174 -15.49 3.20 -18.94
C HIS A 174 -16.42 4.13 -18.12
N PRO A 175 -17.55 3.64 -17.57
CA PRO A 175 -18.48 4.43 -16.75
C PRO A 175 -17.95 4.62 -15.32
N ILE A 176 -16.77 5.23 -15.21
CA ILE A 176 -16.03 5.42 -13.96
C ILE A 176 -15.96 6.89 -13.55
N GLY A 177 -15.85 7.15 -12.25
CA GLY A 177 -15.66 8.47 -11.68
C GLY A 177 -14.96 8.42 -10.34
N PRO A 178 -14.64 9.60 -9.75
CA PRO A 178 -14.07 9.68 -8.41
C PRO A 178 -14.94 8.93 -7.38
N GLY A 179 -14.28 8.10 -6.58
CA GLY A 179 -14.83 7.28 -5.50
C GLY A 179 -15.27 5.89 -5.95
N PHE A 180 -15.34 5.64 -7.26
CA PHE A 180 -15.94 4.41 -7.77
C PHE A 180 -15.05 3.20 -7.50
N ALA A 181 -13.74 3.38 -7.63
CA ALA A 181 -12.76 2.33 -7.44
C ALA A 181 -12.22 2.29 -6.00
N GLY A 182 -12.93 2.85 -5.03
CA GLY A 182 -12.59 2.69 -3.61
C GLY A 182 -11.38 3.48 -3.13
N GLU A 183 -10.91 4.43 -3.93
CA GLU A 183 -9.95 5.44 -3.51
C GLU A 183 -10.58 6.41 -2.50
N ASN A 184 -9.82 6.71 -1.45
CA ASN A 184 -10.16 7.74 -0.47
C ASN A 184 -9.75 9.13 -0.95
N LEU A 185 -8.64 9.23 -1.70
CA LEU A 185 -8.14 10.48 -2.25
C LEU A 185 -8.00 10.34 -3.76
N THR A 186 -8.54 11.31 -4.49
CA THR A 186 -8.16 11.56 -5.88
C THR A 186 -7.30 12.80 -5.92
N VAL A 187 -6.10 12.68 -6.49
CA VAL A 187 -5.13 13.79 -6.59
C VAL A 187 -5.00 14.28 -8.02
N HIS A 188 -4.82 15.59 -8.19
CA HIS A 188 -4.58 16.24 -9.47
C HIS A 188 -3.17 16.85 -9.51
N GLY A 189 -2.56 16.92 -10.70
CA GLY A 189 -1.24 17.52 -10.92
C GLY A 189 -0.06 16.64 -10.52
N ILE A 190 -0.30 15.36 -10.20
CA ILE A 190 0.75 14.37 -9.96
C ILE A 190 0.76 13.37 -11.12
N PRO A 191 1.91 13.16 -11.81
CA PRO A 191 2.01 12.13 -12.83
C PRO A 191 1.72 10.74 -12.26
N ASN A 192 0.96 9.92 -12.98
CA ASN A 192 0.61 8.55 -12.56
C ASN A 192 1.86 7.70 -12.25
N SER A 193 2.92 7.87 -13.05
CA SER A 193 4.20 7.19 -12.85
C SER A 193 4.93 7.58 -11.56
N ALA A 194 4.53 8.65 -10.88
CA ALA A 194 5.06 9.05 -9.58
C ALA A 194 4.30 8.43 -8.39
N LEU A 195 3.03 8.04 -8.56
CA LEU A 195 2.27 7.31 -7.53
C LEU A 195 2.71 5.84 -7.52
N ARG A 196 3.82 5.56 -6.83
CA ARG A 196 4.40 4.22 -6.75
C ARG A 196 4.83 3.86 -5.33
N PRO A 197 4.87 2.56 -4.99
CA PRO A 197 5.33 2.10 -3.68
C PRO A 197 6.70 2.66 -3.28
N GLY A 198 6.84 3.05 -2.01
CA GLY A 198 8.03 3.64 -1.41
C GLY A 198 8.06 5.17 -1.39
N ALA A 199 7.26 5.87 -2.20
CA ALA A 199 7.21 7.34 -2.15
C ALA A 199 6.58 7.84 -0.84
N GLN A 200 7.17 8.89 -0.24
CA GLN A 200 6.58 9.57 0.91
C GLN A 200 5.56 10.59 0.42
N PHE A 201 4.51 10.83 1.21
CA PHE A 201 3.52 11.84 0.93
C PHE A 201 3.18 12.70 2.16
N ARG A 202 2.75 13.93 1.90
CA ARG A 202 2.07 14.79 2.88
C ARG A 202 0.91 15.53 2.24
N THR A 203 -0.17 15.69 3.00
CA THR A 203 -1.34 16.46 2.59
C THR A 203 -2.12 16.89 3.82
N GLY A 204 -2.58 18.14 3.86
CA GLY A 204 -3.12 18.73 5.09
C GLY A 204 -2.13 18.59 6.24
N THR A 205 -2.53 17.94 7.34
CA THR A 205 -1.62 17.57 8.45
C THR A 205 -1.21 16.10 8.45
N VAL A 206 -1.64 15.32 7.47
CA VAL A 206 -1.35 13.88 7.34
C VAL A 206 -0.01 13.66 6.68
N ARG A 207 0.73 12.65 7.17
CA ARG A 207 1.95 12.14 6.55
C ARG A 207 1.89 10.64 6.40
N GLY A 208 2.61 10.11 5.43
CA GLY A 208 2.72 8.67 5.23
C GLY A 208 3.59 8.31 4.03
N PHE A 209 3.55 7.06 3.62
CA PHE A 209 4.20 6.57 2.42
C PHE A 209 3.30 5.60 1.64
N LEU A 210 3.52 5.52 0.33
CA LEU A 210 2.84 4.60 -0.57
C LEU A 210 3.42 3.19 -0.37
N THR A 211 2.57 2.17 -0.27
CA THR A 211 3.00 0.82 0.19
C THR A 211 2.94 -0.25 -0.90
N SER A 212 1.94 -0.21 -1.78
CA SER A 212 1.69 -1.22 -2.83
C SER A 212 0.61 -0.72 -3.76
N TYR A 213 0.60 -1.17 -5.02
CA TYR A 213 -0.54 -0.91 -5.89
C TYR A 213 -1.79 -1.62 -5.38
N ALA A 214 -2.94 -0.96 -5.52
CA ALA A 214 -4.20 -1.53 -5.10
C ALA A 214 -4.74 -2.47 -6.18
N TRP A 215 -4.51 -3.76 -6.00
CA TRP A 215 -4.95 -4.79 -6.93
C TRP A 215 -6.46 -4.66 -7.25
N PRO A 216 -6.86 -4.65 -8.53
CA PRO A 216 -8.27 -4.57 -8.91
C PRO A 216 -9.08 -5.78 -8.44
N CYS A 217 -10.33 -5.57 -8.04
CA CYS A 217 -11.22 -6.65 -7.61
C CYS A 217 -12.58 -6.59 -8.32
N LYS A 218 -13.32 -7.71 -8.33
CA LYS A 218 -14.62 -7.86 -9.01
C LYS A 218 -15.71 -6.88 -8.59
N GLN A 219 -15.57 -6.21 -7.43
CA GLN A 219 -16.51 -5.16 -7.01
C GLN A 219 -16.45 -3.92 -7.92
N ASN A 220 -15.44 -3.82 -8.79
CA ASN A 220 -15.27 -2.74 -9.76
C ASN A 220 -15.90 -3.06 -11.13
N ASN A 221 -16.44 -4.27 -11.34
CA ASN A 221 -16.94 -4.72 -12.66
C ASN A 221 -17.87 -3.71 -13.33
N ASP A 222 -18.76 -3.09 -12.57
CA ASP A 222 -19.83 -2.25 -13.11
C ASP A 222 -19.34 -0.86 -13.54
N TRP A 223 -18.11 -0.48 -13.17
CA TRP A 223 -17.49 0.80 -13.53
C TRP A 223 -16.57 0.70 -14.75
N PHE A 224 -16.42 -0.50 -15.33
CA PHE A 224 -15.56 -0.73 -16.49
C PHE A 224 -16.36 -1.35 -17.63
N ALA A 225 -16.29 -0.72 -18.81
CA ALA A 225 -16.77 -1.30 -20.07
C ALA A 225 -16.26 -2.75 -20.24
N GLY A 226 -17.16 -3.64 -20.67
CA GLY A 226 -16.86 -5.08 -20.81
C GLY A 226 -16.56 -5.80 -19.49
N ARG A 227 -16.75 -5.15 -18.33
CA ARG A 227 -16.34 -5.62 -17.01
C ARG A 227 -14.82 -5.83 -16.90
N ASP A 228 -14.01 -5.16 -17.73
CA ASP A 228 -12.54 -5.28 -17.69
C ASP A 228 -11.92 -4.38 -16.60
N PHE A 229 -12.24 -4.65 -15.34
CA PHE A 229 -11.69 -3.92 -14.20
C PHE A 229 -10.17 -4.09 -14.06
N MET A 230 -9.58 -5.09 -14.72
CA MET A 230 -8.13 -5.28 -14.73
C MET A 230 -7.42 -4.21 -15.58
N ARG A 231 -8.14 -3.40 -16.36
CA ARG A 231 -7.58 -2.25 -17.09
C ARG A 231 -6.83 -1.26 -16.19
N MET A 232 -7.23 -1.10 -14.93
CA MET A 232 -6.53 -0.27 -13.95
C MET A 232 -5.43 -1.02 -13.15
N CYS A 233 -5.05 -2.22 -13.59
CA CYS A 233 -3.94 -2.94 -12.97
C CYS A 233 -2.61 -2.27 -13.38
N HIS A 234 -1.69 -2.12 -12.42
CA HIS A 234 -0.35 -1.59 -12.69
C HIS A 234 0.43 -2.45 -13.71
N GLU A 235 0.14 -3.75 -13.80
CA GLU A 235 0.72 -4.64 -14.83
C GLU A 235 0.28 -4.30 -16.26
N ARG A 236 -0.78 -3.51 -16.43
CA ARG A 236 -1.29 -3.08 -17.75
C ARG A 236 -1.01 -1.60 -18.06
N GLY A 237 -0.35 -0.87 -17.16
CA GLY A 237 0.00 0.53 -17.33
C GLY A 237 -0.01 1.32 -16.02
N ASP A 238 0.28 2.62 -16.09
CA ASP A 238 0.44 3.46 -14.89
C ASP A 238 -0.89 3.89 -14.22
N ASP A 239 -2.06 3.52 -14.76
CA ASP A 239 -3.36 4.01 -14.26
C ASP A 239 -3.84 3.34 -12.96
N SER A 240 -2.92 2.79 -12.16
CA SER A 240 -3.28 2.05 -10.96
C SER A 240 -3.49 2.95 -9.75
N ARG A 241 -4.36 2.47 -8.86
CA ARG A 241 -4.51 3.00 -7.51
C ARG A 241 -3.33 2.53 -6.66
N VAL A 242 -3.01 3.26 -5.61
CA VAL A 242 -1.96 2.90 -4.64
C VAL A 242 -2.50 2.93 -3.23
N TYR A 243 -2.10 1.96 -2.42
CA TYR A 243 -2.30 1.99 -0.98
C TYR A 243 -1.22 2.84 -0.31
N ALA A 244 -1.57 3.39 0.84
CA ALA A 244 -0.65 4.13 1.67
C ALA A 244 -0.85 3.85 3.16
N MET A 245 0.27 3.88 3.90
CA MET A 245 0.34 3.78 5.35
C MET A 245 0.49 5.19 5.94
N VAL A 246 -0.24 5.48 7.01
CA VAL A 246 -0.21 6.77 7.70
C VAL A 246 0.87 6.75 8.78
N THR A 247 1.81 7.69 8.75
CA THR A 247 2.86 7.84 9.77
C THR A 247 2.59 9.00 10.72
N ALA A 248 1.74 9.95 10.33
CA ALA A 248 1.20 10.98 11.20
C ALA A 248 -0.29 11.20 10.87
N PRO A 249 -1.22 10.88 11.80
CA PRO A 249 -2.64 11.18 11.68
C PRO A 249 -2.90 12.67 11.58
N GLY A 250 -4.07 13.03 11.05
CA GLY A 250 -4.39 14.43 10.80
C GLY A 250 -5.70 14.66 10.10
N THR A 251 -5.88 15.87 9.59
CA THR A 251 -7.03 16.26 8.78
C THR A 251 -6.60 16.53 7.35
N VAL A 252 -7.46 16.16 6.39
CA VAL A 252 -7.31 16.44 4.97
C VAL A 252 -8.61 17.04 4.47
N ASN A 253 -8.52 18.08 3.64
CA ASN A 253 -9.64 18.70 2.95
C ASN A 253 -9.45 18.63 1.44
N VAL A 254 -10.55 18.67 0.70
CA VAL A 254 -10.52 18.94 -0.74
C VAL A 254 -9.86 20.30 -0.97
N GLY A 255 -8.95 20.36 -1.94
CA GLY A 255 -8.13 21.53 -2.23
C GLY A 255 -6.80 21.60 -1.47
N ASP A 256 -6.57 20.71 -0.48
CA ASP A 256 -5.26 20.65 0.18
C ASP A 256 -4.15 20.30 -0.82
N ARG A 257 -2.98 20.90 -0.60
CA ARG A 257 -1.77 20.55 -1.36
C ARG A 257 -1.38 19.11 -1.05
N PHE A 258 -1.14 18.33 -2.10
CA PHE A 258 -0.64 16.97 -2.01
C PHE A 258 0.80 16.93 -2.53
N GLU A 259 1.74 16.48 -1.71
CA GLU A 259 3.16 16.44 -2.08
C GLU A 259 3.68 15.02 -2.02
N LEU A 260 4.43 14.61 -3.05
CA LEU A 260 5.23 13.39 -3.06
C LEU A 260 6.71 13.75 -3.00
N PHE A 261 7.43 13.13 -2.07
CA PHE A 261 8.84 13.40 -1.81
C PHE A 261 9.57 12.15 -1.32
N THR A 262 10.87 12.27 -1.07
CA THR A 262 11.68 11.24 -0.41
C THR A 262 12.35 11.87 0.79
N ASP A 263 12.01 11.39 1.98
CA ASP A 263 12.65 11.81 3.22
C ASP A 263 14.03 11.12 3.34
N ARG A 264 15.02 11.84 3.85
CA ARG A 264 16.39 11.33 4.07
C ARG A 264 16.73 11.27 5.54
#